data_AF-A0A087TDQ1-F1
#
_entry.id   AF-A0A087TDQ1-F1
#
_cell.length_a   1.000
_cell.length_b   1.000
_cell.length_c   1.000
_cell.angle_alpha   90.00
_cell.angle_beta   90.00
_cell.angle_gamma   90.00
#
_symmetry.space_group_name_H-M   'P 1'
#
loop_
_entity.id
_entity.type
_entity.pdbx_description
1 polymer ?
#
loop_
_entity_poly.entity_id
_entity_poly.type
_entity_poly.pdbx_seq_one_letter_code
_entity_poly.pdbx_strand_id
1 'polypeptide(L)' 'MLVLRRLIKSFIPKHCENVISDGNGNFYLFSIAIVDLDAKPLNKVEKVYTEAPFILESCID' A
#
# COMPACT_ATOMS: atom_id res chain seq x y z
N MET A 1 3.86 3.35 -0.41
CA MET A 1 5.31 3.01 -0.34
C MET A 1 5.53 2.15 0.89
N LEU A 2 6.12 0.97 0.72
CA LEU A 2 6.54 0.10 1.83
C LEU A 2 8.05 0.27 2.03
N VAL A 3 8.47 0.58 3.25
CA VAL A 3 9.89 0.66 3.59
C VAL A 3 10.20 -0.37 4.66
N LEU A 4 11.16 -1.25 4.38
CA LEU A 4 11.64 -2.26 5.30
C LEU A 4 13.12 -2.00 5.62
N ARG A 5 13.44 -1.82 6.90
CA ARG A 5 14.82 -1.63 7.38
C ARG A 5 15.20 -2.75 8.31
N ARG A 6 16.29 -3.45 7.98
CA ARG A 6 16.84 -4.51 8.83
C ARG A 6 17.40 -3.89 10.11
N LEU A 7 17.03 -4.47 11.25
CA LEU A 7 17.54 -4.11 12.56
C LEU A 7 18.62 -5.11 13.00
N ILE A 8 19.60 -4.63 13.77
CA ILE A 8 20.61 -5.47 14.41
C ILE A 8 20.01 -5.98 15.74
N LYS A 9 20.20 -7.26 16.07
CA LYS A 9 19.64 -7.93 17.26
C LYS A 9 19.84 -7.17 18.60
N SER A 10 20.89 -6.38 18.73
CA SER A 10 21.20 -5.60 19.93
C SER A 10 20.35 -4.34 20.11
N PHE A 11 19.58 -3.92 19.09
CA PHE A 11 18.77 -2.72 19.10
C PHE A 11 17.34 -3.04 18.66
N ILE A 12 16.65 -3.87 19.44
CA ILE A 12 15.20 -4.05 19.33
C ILE A 12 14.59 -3.13 20.39
N PRO A 13 13.95 -2.00 20.00
CA PRO A 13 13.27 -1.16 20.98
C PRO A 13 12.14 -1.96 21.60
N LYS A 14 12.11 -2.07 22.94
CA LYS A 14 11.14 -2.90 23.70
C LYS A 14 9.66 -2.57 23.44
N HIS A 15 9.35 -1.43 22.81
CA HIS A 15 7.99 -0.95 22.55
C HIS A 15 7.82 -0.42 21.13
N CYS A 16 8.21 -1.20 20.12
CA CYS A 16 8.02 -0.81 18.72
C CYS A 16 7.01 -1.76 18.05
N GLU A 17 5.76 -1.32 17.94
CA GLU A 17 4.65 -2.07 17.31
C GLU A 17 4.90 -2.37 15.81
N ASN A 18 5.88 -1.68 15.22
CA ASN A 18 6.22 -1.77 13.81
C ASN A 18 7.42 -2.71 13.53
N VAL A 19 7.77 -3.60 14.45
CA VAL A 19 8.86 -4.57 14.28
C VAL A 19 8.29 -5.94 13.92
N ILE A 20 8.76 -6.51 12.81
CA ILE A 20 8.43 -7.86 12.36
C ILE A 20 9.67 -8.75 12.35
N SER A 21 9.48 -10.05 12.53
CA SER A 21 10.54 -11.06 12.43
C SER A 21 10.30 -12.01 11.26
N ASP A 22 11.37 -12.37 10.53
CA ASP A 22 11.31 -13.44 9.54
C ASP A 22 11.55 -14.83 10.17
N GLY A 23 11.33 -15.90 9.40
CA GLY A 23 11.57 -17.29 9.84
C GLY A 23 13.04 -17.61 10.14
N ASN A 24 13.98 -16.72 9.79
CA ASN A 24 15.41 -16.84 10.07
C ASN A 24 15.81 -16.09 11.34
N GLY A 25 14.85 -15.48 12.06
CA GLY A 25 15.11 -14.73 13.29
C GLY A 25 15.77 -13.36 13.06
N ASN A 26 15.69 -12.81 11.84
CA ASN A 26 16.02 -11.41 11.59
C ASN A 26 14.84 -10.52 11.95
N PHE A 27 15.14 -9.30 12.40
CA PHE A 27 14.15 -8.31 12.78
C PHE A 27 14.17 -7.14 11.79
N TYR A 28 13.00 -6.60 11.49
CA TYR A 28 12.84 -5.49 10.58
C TYR A 28 11.87 -4.47 11.15
N LEU A 29 12.20 -3.19 10.98
CA LEU A 29 11.25 -2.09 11.16
C LEU A 29 10.51 -1.90 9.83
N PHE A 30 9.19 -1.98 9.87
CA PHE A 30 8.35 -1.71 8.69
C PHE A 30 7.58 -0.40 8.86
N SER A 31 7.31 0.28 7.75
CA SER A 31 6.42 1.43 7.71
C SER A 31 5.63 1.40 6.40
N ILE A 32 4.34 1.69 6.49
CA ILE A 32 3.42 1.73 5.36
C ILE A 32 2.96 3.17 5.17
N ALA A 33 3.07 3.67 3.95
CA ALA A 33 2.49 4.94 3.54
C ALA A 33 1.53 4.73 2.36
N ILE A 34 0.33 5.29 2.47
CA ILE A 34 -0.62 5.40 1.34
C ILE A 34 -0.23 6.65 0.54
N VAL A 35 -0.11 6.49 -0.77
CA VAL A 35 0.31 7.54 -1.71
C VAL A 35 -0.78 7.74 -2.76
N ASP A 36 -0.73 8.87 -3.48
CA ASP A 36 -1.76 9.26 -4.47
C ASP A 36 -3.18 9.33 -3.87
N LEU A 37 -3.30 10.00 -2.73
CA LEU A 37 -4.59 10.33 -2.11
C LEU A 37 -5.18 11.64 -2.64
N ASP A 38 -4.74 12.08 -3.82
CA ASP A 38 -5.19 13.32 -4.41
C ASP A 38 -6.66 13.19 -4.85
N ALA A 39 -7.47 14.15 -4.43
CA ALA A 39 -8.86 14.23 -4.85
C ALA A 39 -8.92 14.34 -6.38
N LYS A 40 -9.73 13.47 -7.01
CA LYS A 40 -9.95 13.56 -8.46
C LYS A 40 -11.09 14.58 -8.71
N PRO A 41 -10.95 15.44 -9.74
CA PRO A 41 -11.98 16.43 -10.06
C PRO A 41 -13.25 15.75 -10.59
N LEU A 42 -14.41 16.37 -10.33
CA LEU A 42 -15.73 15.82 -10.64
C LEU A 42 -15.87 15.38 -12.11
N ASN A 43 -15.38 16.20 -13.05
CA ASN A 43 -15.44 15.91 -14.48
C ASN A 43 -14.75 14.59 -14.88
N LYS A 44 -13.66 14.22 -14.21
CA LYS A 44 -12.97 12.94 -14.45
C LYS A 44 -13.78 11.77 -13.91
N VAL A 45 -14.48 11.97 -12.79
CA VAL A 45 -15.35 10.94 -12.20
C VAL A 45 -16.55 10.68 -13.11
N GLU A 46 -17.24 11.73 -13.56
CA GLU A 46 -18.38 11.62 -14.48
C GLU A 46 -18.02 10.93 -15.81
N LYS A 47 -16.83 11.24 -16.34
CA LYS A 47 -16.29 10.56 -17.52
C LYS A 47 -16.17 9.05 -17.31
N VAL A 48 -15.55 8.62 -16.20
CA VAL A 48 -15.39 7.19 -15.88
C VAL A 48 -16.73 6.49 -15.71
N TYR A 49 -17.70 7.11 -15.05
CA TYR A 49 -19.05 6.55 -14.91
C TYR A 49 -19.77 6.37 -16.26
N THR A 50 -19.50 7.27 -17.21
CA THR A 50 -20.07 7.18 -18.55
C THR A 50 -19.39 6.10 -19.40
N GLU A 51 -18.08 5.92 -19.23
CA GLU A 51 -17.26 4.96 -19.99
C GLU A 51 -17.30 3.53 -19.43
N ALA A 52 -17.56 3.37 -18.12
CA ALA A 52 -17.53 2.07 -17.43
C ALA A 52 -18.48 1.01 -18.00
N PRO A 53 -19.73 1.32 -18.41
CA PRO A 53 -20.61 0.34 -19.03
C PRO A 53 -20.02 -0.27 -20.31
N PHE A 54 -19.40 0.54 -21.16
CA PHE A 54 -18.78 0.07 -22.41
C PHE A 54 -17.57 -0.83 -22.15
N ILE A 55 -16.77 -0.52 -21.12
CA ILE A 55 -15.64 -1.35 -20.71
C ILE A 55 -16.15 -2.70 -20.18
N LEU A 56 -17.18 -2.68 -19.33
CA LEU A 56 -17.75 -3.92 -18.78
C LEU A 56 -18.37 -4.80 -19.86
N GLU A 57 -19.09 -4.21 -20.83
CA GLU A 57 -19.63 -4.93 -21.99
C GLU A 57 -18.51 -5.58 -22.82
N SER A 58 -17.40 -4.88 -23.03
CA SER A 58 -16.23 -5.43 -23.76
C SER A 58 -15.52 -6.59 -23.06
N CYS A 59 -15.80 -6.85 -21.78
CA CYS A 59 -15.22 -7.95 -21.01
C CYS A 59 -16.13 -9.18 -20.93
N ILE A 60 -17.32 -9.14 -21.54
CA ILE A 60 -18.32 -10.22 -21.51
C ILE A 60 -18.27 -11.10 -22.79
N ASP A 61 -17.42 -10.76 -23.76
CA ASP A 61 -17.16 -11.58 -24.96
C ASP A 61 -16.23 -12.79 -24.70
#